data_AF-A0A7S3LNR6-F1
#
_entry.id   AF-A0A7S3LNR6-F1
#
_cell.length_a   1.000
_cell.length_b   1.000
_cell.length_c   1.000
_cell.angle_alpha   90.00
_cell.angle_beta   90.00
_cell.angle_gamma   90.00
#
_symmetry.space_group_name_H-M   'P 1'
#
loop_
_entity.id
_entity.type
_entity.pdbx_description
1 polymer ?
#
loop_
_entity_poly.entity_id
_entity_poly.type
_entity_poly.pdbx_seq_one_letter_code
_entity_poly.pdbx_strand_id
1 'polypeptide(L)'
;IRLHAFGAPLLIVATFCAQAQRKEDLIMVDKILKDLVKSDFPQIIPSSDSLFFAIDNKESMGIKGLRGAVEKIVRKDKSVLTEVSMRWLVLLDKVLAYGKEAPFISLSLVQTMAGEIGITSKSVVGYALSQFHQRGFLIHLTATENLKNTIIIRPQWLLDSLGKV
;
A
#
# COMPACT_ATOMS: atom_id res chain seq x y z
N ILE A 1 12.35 4.30 6.65
CA ILE A 1 11.84 3.75 5.37
C ILE A 1 12.40 2.35 5.11
N ARG A 2 13.73 2.17 4.99
CA ARG A 2 14.36 0.85 4.83
C ARG A 2 13.93 -0.20 5.87
N LEU A 3 13.74 0.20 7.13
CA LEU A 3 13.33 -0.67 8.23
C LEU A 3 11.88 -1.19 8.12
N HIS A 4 11.02 -0.50 7.37
CA HIS A 4 9.58 -0.78 7.30
C HIS A 4 9.12 -1.21 5.91
N ALA A 5 9.78 -0.75 4.84
CA ALA A 5 9.41 -1.02 3.46
C ALA A 5 10.68 -1.06 2.59
N PHE A 6 11.43 -2.15 2.72
CA PHE A 6 12.67 -2.35 1.95
C PHE A 6 12.37 -2.48 0.45
N GLY A 7 13.10 -1.72 -0.38
CA GLY A 7 12.96 -1.75 -1.83
C GLY A 7 11.73 -1.01 -2.38
N ALA A 8 10.90 -0.41 -1.51
CA ALA A 8 9.77 0.39 -1.96
C ALA A 8 10.24 1.68 -2.66
N PRO A 9 9.60 2.06 -3.77
CA PRO A 9 9.91 3.31 -4.47
C PRO A 9 9.57 4.52 -3.58
N LEU A 10 10.45 5.52 -3.58
CA LEU A 10 10.30 6.75 -2.79
C LEU A 10 10.02 7.95 -3.71
N LEU A 11 9.05 8.77 -3.30
CA LEU A 11 8.77 10.08 -3.89
C LEU A 11 8.80 11.12 -2.76
N ILE A 12 9.59 12.17 -2.95
CA ILE A 12 9.71 13.29 -2.01
C ILE A 12 8.83 14.42 -2.54
N VAL A 13 7.88 14.86 -1.73
CA VAL A 13 6.92 15.91 -2.09
C VAL A 13 7.15 17.13 -1.22
N ALA A 14 7.52 18.25 -1.84
CA ALA A 14 7.53 19.56 -1.18
C ALA A 14 6.20 20.26 -1.43
N THR A 15 5.42 20.47 -0.37
CA THR A 15 4.12 21.15 -0.44
C THR A 15 4.29 22.67 -0.34
N PHE A 16 3.23 23.41 -0.68
CA PHE A 16 3.19 24.89 -0.64
C PHE A 16 4.24 25.56 -1.53
N CYS A 17 4.56 24.98 -2.69
CA CYS A 17 5.62 25.50 -3.54
C CYS A 17 5.36 26.92 -4.06
N ALA A 18 4.11 27.41 -4.04
CA ALA A 18 3.80 28.80 -4.38
C ALA A 18 4.43 29.81 -3.39
N GLN A 19 4.73 29.38 -2.17
CA GLN A 19 5.36 30.20 -1.13
C GLN A 19 6.89 30.18 -1.22
N ALA A 20 7.47 29.40 -2.14
CA ALA A 20 8.90 29.40 -2.36
C ALA A 20 9.32 30.78 -2.86
N GLN A 21 10.25 31.42 -2.14
CA GLN A 21 10.72 32.77 -2.47
C GLN A 21 11.34 32.83 -3.87
N ARG A 22 12.02 31.76 -4.31
CA ARG A 22 12.60 31.65 -5.66
C ARG A 22 12.43 30.25 -6.22
N LYS A 23 12.16 30.16 -7.52
CA LYS A 23 12.11 28.88 -8.24
C LYS A 23 13.47 28.19 -8.30
N GLU A 24 14.57 28.94 -8.27
CA GLU A 24 15.93 28.38 -8.26
C GLU A 24 16.18 27.49 -7.03
N ASP A 25 15.58 27.81 -5.89
CA ASP A 25 15.77 27.05 -4.66
C ASP A 25 15.21 25.62 -4.81
N LEU A 26 14.08 25.46 -5.51
CA LEU A 26 13.48 24.15 -5.79
C LEU A 26 14.35 23.29 -6.72
N ILE A 27 15.00 23.93 -7.70
CA ILE A 27 15.94 23.26 -8.61
C ILE A 27 17.19 22.83 -7.84
N MET A 28 17.69 23.68 -6.94
CA MET A 28 18.84 23.37 -6.10
C MET A 28 18.56 22.20 -5.16
N VAL A 29 17.37 22.16 -4.55
CA VAL A 29 16.94 21.03 -3.71
C VAL A 29 16.89 19.72 -4.50
N ASP A 30 16.29 19.71 -5.69
CA ASP A 30 16.25 18.51 -6.55
C ASP A 30 17.67 18.01 -6.88
N LYS A 31 18.60 18.93 -7.19
CA LYS A 31 20.00 18.59 -7.45
C LYS A 31 20.68 17.97 -6.22
N ILE A 32 20.56 18.63 -5.06
CA ILE A 32 21.15 18.14 -3.80
C ILE A 32 20.62 16.74 -3.46
N LEU A 33 19.30 16.53 -3.58
CA LEU A 33 18.69 15.24 -3.31
C LEU A 33 19.19 14.15 -4.26
N LYS A 34 19.31 14.44 -5.56
CA LYS A 34 19.86 13.49 -6.54
C LYS A 34 21.31 13.13 -6.24
N ASP A 35 22.12 14.09 -5.83
CA ASP A 35 23.52 13.87 -5.50
C ASP A 35 23.64 13.01 -4.22
N LEU A 36 22.93 13.37 -3.14
CA LEU A 36 22.92 12.63 -1.87
C LEU A 36 22.45 11.18 -2.01
N VAL A 37 21.45 10.92 -2.86
CA VAL A 37 20.96 9.56 -3.12
C VAL A 37 22.01 8.71 -3.85
N LYS A 38 22.81 9.32 -4.73
CA LYS A 38 23.87 8.62 -5.46
C LYS A 38 25.10 8.38 -4.59
N SER A 39 25.49 9.33 -3.75
CA SER A 39 26.72 9.27 -2.95
C SER A 39 26.53 8.48 -1.65
N ASP A 40 25.58 8.90 -0.82
CA ASP A 40 25.62 8.59 0.61
C ASP A 40 24.50 7.64 1.05
N PHE A 41 23.40 7.61 0.29
CA PHE A 41 22.20 6.86 0.66
C PHE A 41 21.64 5.89 -0.39
N PRO A 42 22.43 5.27 -1.28
CA PRO A 42 21.89 4.39 -2.34
C PRO A 42 21.16 3.15 -1.76
N GLN A 43 21.53 2.74 -0.55
CA GLN A 43 20.87 1.66 0.20
C GLN A 43 19.58 2.07 0.92
N ILE A 44 19.30 3.37 1.05
CA ILE A 44 18.15 3.92 1.78
C ILE A 44 17.10 4.44 0.81
N ILE A 45 17.53 5.07 -0.29
CA ILE A 45 16.67 5.64 -1.32
C ILE A 45 17.08 5.01 -2.66
N PRO A 46 16.21 4.24 -3.31
CA PRO A 46 16.48 3.73 -4.65
C PRO A 46 16.67 4.91 -5.61
N SER A 47 17.76 4.89 -6.38
CA SER A 47 18.01 5.89 -7.42
C SER A 47 16.84 5.89 -8.42
N SER A 48 16.18 7.04 -8.57
CA SER A 48 15.09 7.23 -9.52
C SER A 48 15.32 8.51 -10.34
N ASP A 49 14.87 8.50 -11.60
CA ASP A 49 14.99 9.66 -12.48
C ASP A 49 14.13 10.84 -12.03
N SER A 50 13.14 10.61 -11.15
CA SER A 50 12.18 11.62 -10.70
C SER A 50 11.85 11.36 -9.23
N LEU A 51 12.69 11.91 -8.34
CA LEU A 51 12.60 11.72 -6.89
C LEU A 51 11.83 12.86 -6.20
N PHE A 52 11.97 14.09 -6.69
CA PHE A 52 11.45 15.29 -6.02
C PHE A 52 10.32 15.95 -6.83
N PHE A 53 9.24 16.32 -6.12
CA PHE A 53 8.07 16.99 -6.69
C PHE A 53 7.66 18.15 -5.80
N ALA A 54 7.84 19.38 -6.30
CA ALA A 54 7.27 20.56 -5.68
C ALA A 54 5.82 20.73 -6.13
N ILE A 55 4.89 20.80 -5.19
CA ILE A 55 3.46 20.93 -5.45
C ILE A 55 2.82 22.06 -4.66
N ASP A 56 1.74 22.59 -5.20
CA ASP A 56 0.81 23.44 -4.46
C ASP A 56 -0.62 22.94 -4.68
N ASN A 57 -1.28 22.52 -3.60
CA ASN A 57 -2.61 21.95 -3.67
C ASN A 57 -3.70 23.02 -3.93
N LYS A 58 -3.47 24.28 -3.55
CA LYS A 58 -4.44 25.35 -3.78
C LYS A 58 -4.42 25.76 -5.24
N GLU A 59 -3.21 25.92 -5.78
CA GLU A 59 -3.00 26.37 -7.16
C GLU A 59 -2.93 25.20 -8.18
N SER A 60 -3.12 23.96 -7.71
CA SER A 60 -3.00 22.74 -8.50
C SER A 60 -1.67 22.60 -9.27
N MET A 61 -0.60 23.22 -8.77
CA MET A 61 0.72 23.21 -9.39
C MET A 61 1.48 21.92 -9.08
N GLY A 62 2.24 21.40 -10.05
CA GLY A 62 3.10 20.23 -9.87
C GLY A 62 2.37 18.87 -9.76
N ILE A 63 1.05 18.87 -9.56
CA ILE A 63 0.23 17.66 -9.36
C ILE A 63 0.32 16.69 -10.55
N LYS A 64 0.32 17.20 -11.79
CA LYS A 64 0.41 16.36 -13.00
C LYS A 64 1.71 15.56 -13.05
N GLY A 65 2.83 16.17 -12.66
CA GLY A 65 4.14 15.50 -12.61
C GLY A 65 4.17 14.40 -11.58
N LEU A 66 3.66 14.67 -10.37
CA LEU A 66 3.56 13.69 -9.29
C LEU A 66 2.65 12.51 -9.71
N ARG A 67 1.49 12.78 -10.31
CA ARG A 67 0.58 11.74 -10.81
C ARG A 67 1.27 10.84 -11.83
N GLY A 68 1.91 11.42 -12.84
CA GLY A 68 2.62 10.65 -13.86
C GLY A 68 3.74 9.78 -13.30
N ALA A 69 4.45 10.26 -12.28
CA ALA A 69 5.47 9.49 -11.59
C ALA A 69 4.88 8.29 -10.82
N VAL A 70 3.80 8.51 -10.06
CA VAL A 70 3.07 7.43 -9.37
C VAL A 70 2.58 6.39 -10.37
N GLU A 71 1.95 6.80 -11.46
CA GLU A 71 1.48 5.87 -12.50
C GLU A 71 2.62 5.06 -13.13
N LYS A 72 3.76 5.70 -13.43
CA LYS A 72 4.94 5.02 -13.99
C LYS A 72 5.52 3.98 -13.03
N ILE A 73 5.52 4.28 -11.73
CA ILE A 73 5.96 3.37 -10.68
C ILE A 73 5.01 2.16 -10.60
N VAL A 74 3.72 2.42 -10.46
CA VAL A 74 2.69 1.38 -10.32
C VAL A 74 2.68 0.44 -11.53
N ARG A 75 2.86 0.96 -12.76
CA ARG A 75 2.95 0.14 -13.98
C ARG A 75 4.11 -0.85 -14.00
N LYS A 76 5.19 -0.56 -13.28
CA LYS A 76 6.38 -1.44 -13.19
C LYS A 76 6.32 -2.39 -11.99
N ASP A 77 5.36 -2.20 -11.10
CA ASP A 77 5.22 -3.04 -9.91
C ASP A 77 4.69 -4.42 -10.31
N LYS A 78 5.49 -5.46 -10.03
CA LYS A 78 5.15 -6.85 -10.35
C LYS A 78 3.89 -7.34 -9.62
N SER A 79 3.58 -6.77 -8.45
CA SER A 79 2.40 -7.14 -7.67
C SER A 79 1.09 -6.73 -8.37
N VAL A 80 1.13 -5.66 -9.18
CA VAL A 80 0.02 -5.16 -10.00
C VAL A 80 -0.20 -6.04 -11.23
N LEU A 81 0.88 -6.65 -11.75
CA LEU A 81 0.85 -7.55 -12.90
C LEU A 81 0.49 -9.00 -12.53
N THR A 82 0.26 -9.28 -11.24
CA THR A 82 -0.03 -10.64 -10.78
C THR A 82 -1.45 -11.02 -11.16
N GLU A 83 -1.60 -12.06 -11.97
CA GLU A 83 -2.90 -12.65 -12.28
C GLU A 83 -3.52 -13.30 -11.03
N VAL A 84 -4.80 -13.01 -10.77
CA VAL A 84 -5.55 -13.57 -9.65
C VAL A 84 -6.82 -14.24 -10.15
N SER A 85 -7.24 -15.28 -9.45
CA SER A 85 -8.50 -15.97 -9.77
C SER A 85 -9.68 -15.03 -9.56
N MET A 86 -10.62 -14.97 -10.52
CA MET A 86 -11.89 -14.26 -10.36
C MET A 86 -12.65 -14.70 -9.10
N ARG A 87 -12.56 -15.99 -8.73
CA ARG A 87 -13.20 -16.50 -7.51
C ARG A 87 -12.61 -15.85 -6.25
N TRP A 88 -11.35 -15.46 -6.27
CA TRP A 88 -10.74 -14.74 -5.13
C TRP A 88 -11.31 -13.34 -5.00
N LEU A 89 -11.53 -12.63 -6.11
CA LEU A 89 -12.18 -11.31 -6.06
C LEU A 89 -13.60 -11.41 -5.51
N VAL A 90 -14.37 -12.41 -5.95
CA VAL A 90 -15.71 -12.68 -5.39
C VAL A 90 -15.65 -13.01 -3.90
N LEU A 91 -14.65 -13.79 -3.46
CA LEU A 91 -14.43 -14.07 -2.04
C LEU A 91 -14.13 -12.77 -1.27
N LEU A 92 -13.25 -11.93 -1.81
CA LEU A 92 -12.88 -10.65 -1.19
C LEU A 92 -14.12 -9.77 -1.01
N ASP A 93 -14.94 -9.62 -2.05
CA ASP A 93 -16.17 -8.82 -1.98
C ASP A 93 -17.12 -9.35 -0.91
N LYS A 94 -17.34 -10.68 -0.84
CA LYS A 94 -18.15 -11.31 0.21
C LYS A 94 -17.60 -11.03 1.61
N VAL A 95 -16.29 -11.19 1.79
CA VAL A 95 -15.61 -10.98 3.08
C VAL A 95 -15.66 -9.52 3.50
N LEU A 96 -15.43 -8.56 2.60
CA LEU A 96 -15.50 -7.14 2.90
C LEU A 96 -16.94 -6.66 3.14
N ALA A 97 -17.93 -7.25 2.47
CA ALA A 97 -19.34 -6.96 2.72
C ALA A 97 -19.75 -7.30 4.16
N TYR A 98 -19.15 -8.32 4.78
CA TYR A 98 -19.32 -8.63 6.20
C TYR A 98 -18.83 -7.50 7.13
N GLY A 99 -18.01 -6.57 6.61
CA GLY A 99 -17.52 -5.40 7.33
C GLY A 99 -18.61 -4.49 7.88
N LYS A 100 -19.84 -4.61 7.34
CA LYS A 100 -21.04 -3.93 7.85
C LYS A 100 -21.51 -4.47 9.20
N GLU A 101 -21.30 -5.77 9.43
CA GLU A 101 -21.71 -6.46 10.66
C GLU A 101 -20.63 -6.37 11.74
N ALA A 102 -19.36 -6.61 11.37
CA ALA A 102 -18.26 -6.64 12.31
C ALA A 102 -16.94 -6.16 11.66
N PRO A 103 -15.96 -5.66 12.43
CA PRO A 103 -14.66 -5.24 11.88
C PRO A 103 -13.70 -6.41 11.61
N PHE A 104 -14.05 -7.61 12.07
CA PHE A 104 -13.31 -8.84 11.87
C PHE A 104 -14.26 -10.01 11.60
N ILE A 105 -13.72 -11.08 11.07
CA ILE A 105 -14.41 -12.31 10.72
C ILE A 105 -13.55 -13.53 11.09
N SER A 106 -14.17 -14.64 11.44
CA SER A 106 -13.44 -15.88 11.72
C SER A 106 -12.97 -16.57 10.44
N LEU A 107 -11.82 -17.25 10.51
CA LEU A 107 -11.29 -18.02 9.38
C LEU A 107 -12.24 -19.14 8.94
N SER A 108 -12.97 -19.75 9.88
CA SER A 108 -13.96 -20.77 9.57
C SER A 108 -15.10 -20.23 8.71
N LEU A 109 -15.61 -19.02 9.01
CA LEU A 109 -16.66 -18.41 8.22
C LEU A 109 -16.16 -18.02 6.83
N VAL A 110 -14.93 -17.50 6.70
CA VAL A 110 -14.30 -17.25 5.40
C VAL A 110 -14.18 -18.53 4.57
N GLN A 111 -13.80 -19.65 5.19
CA GLN A 111 -13.72 -20.95 4.52
C GLN A 111 -15.10 -21.43 4.04
N THR A 112 -16.16 -21.21 4.81
CA THR A 112 -17.53 -21.48 4.38
C THR A 112 -17.92 -20.64 3.16
N MET A 113 -17.67 -19.32 3.21
CA MET A 113 -17.94 -18.40 2.08
C MET A 113 -17.16 -18.79 0.82
N ALA A 114 -15.93 -19.27 0.99
CA ALA A 114 -15.09 -19.76 -0.10
C ALA A 114 -15.64 -21.07 -0.71
N GLY A 115 -16.17 -21.97 0.12
CA GLY A 115 -16.83 -23.20 -0.31
C GLY A 115 -18.06 -22.92 -1.19
N GLU A 116 -18.89 -21.93 -0.83
CA GLU A 116 -20.07 -21.52 -1.61
C GLU A 116 -19.75 -21.09 -3.05
N ILE A 117 -18.52 -20.62 -3.30
CA ILE A 117 -18.06 -20.17 -4.61
C ILE A 117 -17.09 -21.17 -5.27
N GLY A 118 -17.03 -22.40 -4.75
CA GLY A 118 -16.25 -23.49 -5.33
C GLY A 118 -14.74 -23.42 -5.04
N ILE A 119 -14.32 -22.77 -3.95
CA ILE A 119 -12.96 -22.84 -3.42
C ILE A 119 -12.98 -23.80 -2.22
N THR A 120 -12.74 -25.08 -2.48
CA THR A 120 -12.82 -26.14 -1.46
C THR A 120 -11.52 -26.37 -0.69
N SER A 121 -10.39 -25.97 -1.27
CA SER A 121 -9.08 -26.15 -0.66
C SER A 121 -8.76 -25.06 0.36
N LYS A 122 -8.51 -25.45 1.62
CA LYS A 122 -8.07 -24.53 2.69
C LYS A 122 -6.74 -23.86 2.38
N SER A 123 -5.82 -24.53 1.69
CA SER A 123 -4.54 -23.93 1.31
C SER A 123 -4.73 -22.83 0.27
N VAL A 124 -5.68 -22.99 -0.65
CA VAL A 124 -6.05 -21.97 -1.63
C VAL A 124 -6.69 -20.76 -0.94
N VAL A 125 -7.56 -20.98 0.05
CA VAL A 125 -8.12 -19.88 0.87
C VAL A 125 -7.01 -19.13 1.62
N GLY A 126 -6.09 -19.86 2.27
CA GLY A 126 -4.96 -19.25 2.96
C GLY A 126 -4.06 -18.44 2.03
N TYR A 127 -3.80 -18.95 0.82
CA TYR A 127 -3.04 -18.21 -0.18
C TYR A 127 -3.76 -16.94 -0.64
N ALA A 128 -5.07 -17.01 -0.94
CA ALA A 128 -5.87 -15.84 -1.30
C ALA A 128 -5.85 -14.78 -0.17
N LEU A 129 -6.04 -15.19 1.08
CA LEU A 129 -5.96 -14.29 2.24
C LEU A 129 -4.59 -13.64 2.38
N SER A 130 -3.50 -14.39 2.13
CA SER A 130 -2.14 -13.83 2.13
C SER A 130 -1.96 -12.75 1.05
N GLN A 131 -2.55 -12.95 -0.13
CA GLN A 131 -2.51 -11.98 -1.22
C GLN A 131 -3.29 -10.70 -0.89
N PHE A 132 -4.42 -10.83 -0.19
CA PHE A 132 -5.21 -9.67 0.26
C PHE A 132 -4.54 -8.94 1.41
N HIS A 133 -3.91 -9.68 2.32
CA HIS A 133 -3.11 -9.12 3.41
C HIS A 133 -1.95 -8.28 2.90
N GLN A 134 -1.17 -8.81 1.95
CA GLN A 134 -0.04 -8.09 1.34
C GLN A 134 -0.46 -6.79 0.66
N ARG A 135 -1.70 -6.71 0.15
CA ARG A 135 -2.26 -5.52 -0.51
C ARG A 135 -3.02 -4.60 0.44
N GLY A 136 -3.12 -4.95 1.73
CA GLY A 136 -3.78 -4.12 2.75
C GLY A 136 -5.30 -4.09 2.67
N PHE A 137 -5.94 -4.96 1.88
CA PHE A 137 -7.41 -5.04 1.83
C PHE A 137 -8.00 -5.55 3.14
N LEU A 138 -7.27 -6.45 3.81
CA LEU A 138 -7.59 -7.02 5.11
C LEU A 138 -6.29 -7.34 5.85
N ILE A 139 -6.37 -7.70 7.13
CA ILE A 139 -5.21 -8.11 7.91
C ILE A 139 -5.45 -9.53 8.42
N HIS A 140 -4.55 -10.44 8.08
CA HIS A 140 -4.55 -11.82 8.57
C HIS A 140 -3.19 -12.15 9.18
N LEU A 141 -3.10 -12.06 10.51
CA LEU A 141 -1.86 -12.27 11.24
C LEU A 141 -1.74 -13.75 11.61
N THR A 142 -0.95 -14.49 10.84
CA THR A 142 -0.80 -15.95 11.01
C THR A 142 0.34 -16.36 11.94
N ALA A 143 1.12 -15.39 12.44
CA ALA A 143 2.30 -15.65 13.27
C ALA A 143 1.97 -16.19 14.68
N THR A 144 0.74 -16.03 15.16
CA THR A 144 0.32 -16.53 16.48
C THR A 144 -0.96 -17.37 16.38
N GLU A 145 -1.05 -18.38 17.23
CA GLU A 145 -2.22 -19.28 17.31
C GLU A 145 -3.53 -18.54 17.58
N ASN A 146 -3.47 -17.43 18.34
CA ASN A 146 -4.65 -16.66 18.71
C ASN A 146 -5.14 -15.77 17.56
N LEU A 147 -4.24 -15.26 16.72
CA LEU A 147 -4.59 -14.31 15.65
C LEU A 147 -4.85 -15.01 14.31
N LYS A 148 -4.30 -16.20 14.08
CA LYS A 148 -4.48 -16.92 12.80
C LYS A 148 -5.93 -17.24 12.45
N ASN A 149 -6.82 -17.29 13.45
CA ASN A 149 -8.23 -17.60 13.28
C ASN A 149 -9.11 -16.37 13.08
N THR A 150 -8.53 -15.16 13.16
CA THR A 150 -9.23 -13.89 13.05
C THR A 150 -8.70 -13.11 11.85
N ILE A 151 -9.60 -12.69 10.98
CA ILE A 151 -9.29 -11.85 9.83
C ILE A 151 -9.91 -10.48 10.09
N ILE A 152 -9.09 -9.45 10.13
CA ILE A 152 -9.55 -8.07 10.30
C ILE A 152 -9.88 -7.52 8.92
N ILE A 153 -11.15 -7.24 8.69
CA ILE A 153 -11.69 -6.80 7.39
C ILE A 153 -11.90 -5.29 7.33
N ARG A 154 -11.78 -4.60 8.48
CA ARG A 154 -11.71 -3.14 8.55
C ARG A 154 -10.36 -2.71 9.16
N PRO A 155 -9.29 -2.57 8.35
CA PRO A 155 -7.97 -2.18 8.85
C PRO A 155 -7.99 -0.87 9.66
N GLN A 156 -8.80 0.12 9.26
CA GLN A 156 -8.93 1.38 10.00
C GLN A 156 -9.44 1.18 11.42
N TRP A 157 -10.41 0.27 11.63
CA TRP A 157 -10.93 -0.03 12.97
C TRP A 157 -9.83 -0.56 13.90
N LEU A 158 -8.89 -1.36 13.38
CA LEU A 158 -7.75 -1.83 14.17
C LEU A 158 -6.87 -0.65 14.60
N LEU A 159 -6.54 0.25 13.67
CA LEU A 159 -5.74 1.43 13.97
C LEU A 159 -6.43 2.32 15.01
N ASP A 160 -7.73 2.55 14.86
CA ASP A 160 -8.54 3.35 15.79
C ASP A 160 -8.62 2.69 17.18
N SER A 161 -8.61 1.36 17.24
CA SER A 161 -8.66 0.62 18.51
C SER A 161 -7.30 0.65 19.22
N LEU A 162 -6.21 0.51 18.47
CA LEU A 162 -4.86 0.60 19.02
C LEU A 162 -4.50 2.01 19.48
N GLY A 163 -4.96 3.05 18.77
CA GLY A 163 -4.68 4.44 19.14
C GLY A 163 -5.42 4.95 20.39
N LYS A 164 -6.33 4.14 20.96
CA LYS A 164 -7.07 4.45 22.19
C LYS A 164 -6.46 3.82 23.45
N VAL A 165 -5.49 2.92 23.28
CA VAL A 165 -4.76 2.25 24.36
C VAL A 165 -3.45 3.00 24.60
#